data_AF-A0A7M2TCJ3-F1
#
_entry.id   AF-A0A7M2TCJ3-F1
#
_cell.length_a   1.000
_cell.length_b   1.000
_cell.length_c   1.000
_cell.angle_alpha   90.00
_cell.angle_beta   90.00
_cell.angle_gamma   90.00
#
_symmetry.space_group_name_H-M   'P 1'
#
loop_
_entity.id
_entity.type
_entity.pdbx_description
1 polymer ?
#
loop_
_entity_poly.entity_id
_entity_poly.type
_entity_poly.pdbx_seq_one_letter_code
_entity_poly.pdbx_strand_id
1 'polypeptide(L)'
;MGLFDGLWRGRAAEFDSGSAASNAIELTKRHSQVSLTKQGAETGNLRINLTWRMRSSDIGGPQRESLLRHPFKALKPPEVMGHSQSMVNVDLDLGCLYELQDGTKGVVQPLGGYFGDVNAPPYVKLSGDDRFGSASGETIYVNLDHREAIKRLLVFVYIYDQTPAFDRTHAIVTLYPSNGPRIEIGLDERHPQARSCAVVMIENVKNEVWVRREVKFVYGFQAELDRLYGWGLQWGRGHKVKSQR
;
A
#
# COMPACT_ATOMS: atom_id res chain seq x y z
N MET A 1 -23.24 -9.93 52.04
CA MET A 1 -22.45 -8.68 51.98
C MET A 1 -20.98 -9.09 52.06
N GLY A 2 -20.09 -8.93 51.09
CA GLY A 2 -20.10 -8.35 49.76
C GLY A 2 -18.64 -8.45 49.33
N LEU A 3 -18.24 -9.63 48.86
CA LEU A 3 -17.00 -9.86 48.10
C LEU A 3 -17.21 -9.17 46.74
N PHE A 4 -16.18 -8.58 46.14
CA PHE A 4 -16.13 -7.86 44.85
C PHE A 4 -15.91 -6.36 44.97
N ASP A 5 -14.70 -5.97 45.37
CA ASP A 5 -14.18 -4.63 45.05
C ASP A 5 -12.68 -4.76 44.76
N GLY A 6 -12.28 -4.62 43.51
CA GLY A 6 -10.87 -4.83 43.10
C GLY A 6 -10.62 -5.27 41.65
N LEU A 7 -11.63 -5.35 40.80
CA LEU A 7 -11.44 -5.35 39.35
C LEU A 7 -11.59 -3.90 38.88
N TRP A 8 -10.90 -3.50 37.80
CA TRP A 8 -10.76 -2.11 37.31
C TRP A 8 -9.51 -1.36 37.81
N ARG A 9 -8.34 -2.01 37.71
CA ARG A 9 -7.14 -1.29 37.28
C ARG A 9 -7.06 -1.36 35.75
N GLY A 10 -7.08 -0.19 35.12
CA GLY A 10 -6.97 -0.04 33.67
C GLY A 10 -5.73 -0.75 33.15
N ARG A 11 -5.94 -1.72 32.26
CA ARG A 11 -4.90 -2.19 31.35
C ARG A 11 -4.54 -1.02 30.45
N ALA A 12 -3.40 -0.38 30.72
CA ALA A 12 -2.67 0.30 29.66
C ALA A 12 -2.53 -0.72 28.51
N ALA A 13 -2.93 -0.31 27.31
CA ALA A 13 -2.74 -1.11 26.11
C ALA A 13 -1.22 -1.30 25.93
N GLU A 14 -0.73 -2.45 26.38
CA GLU A 14 0.63 -2.91 26.12
C GLU A 14 0.71 -3.13 24.62
N PHE A 15 1.38 -2.21 23.94
CA PHE A 15 1.57 -2.23 22.50
C PHE A 15 2.41 -3.45 22.16
N ASP A 16 1.87 -4.31 21.30
CA ASP A 16 2.64 -5.37 20.66
C ASP A 16 3.60 -4.69 19.68
N SER A 17 4.80 -4.37 20.18
CA SER A 17 5.92 -3.96 19.35
C SER A 17 6.20 -5.10 18.38
N GLY A 18 5.78 -4.94 17.12
CA GLY A 18 6.05 -5.87 16.05
C GLY A 18 7.54 -6.21 16.05
N SER A 19 7.86 -7.51 15.99
CA SER A 19 9.20 -8.12 15.94
C SER A 19 10.32 -7.28 16.58
N ALA A 20 10.83 -7.69 17.75
CA ALA A 20 11.92 -7.03 18.49
C ALA A 20 13.23 -6.77 17.68
N ALA A 21 13.32 -7.22 16.42
CA ALA A 21 14.40 -6.92 15.48
C ALA A 21 14.13 -5.71 14.55
N SER A 22 12.90 -5.21 14.47
CA SER A 22 12.53 -4.05 13.66
C SER A 22 11.57 -3.14 14.43
N ASN A 23 11.95 -1.88 14.68
CA ASN A 23 11.06 -0.85 15.22
C ASN A 23 9.94 -0.53 14.22
N ALA A 24 8.97 -1.44 14.08
CA ALA A 24 7.90 -1.38 13.10
C ALA A 24 6.54 -1.54 13.78
N ILE A 25 5.61 -0.66 13.45
CA ILE A 25 4.20 -0.72 13.85
C ILE A 25 3.42 -1.32 12.69
N GLU A 26 2.78 -2.46 12.90
CA GLU A 26 1.86 -3.02 11.91
C GLU A 26 0.44 -2.48 12.15
N LEU A 27 -0.16 -1.85 11.14
CA LEU A 27 -1.59 -1.50 11.22
C LEU A 27 -2.44 -2.69 10.78
N THR A 28 -3.30 -3.14 11.68
CA THR A 28 -4.22 -4.25 11.46
C THR A 28 -5.68 -3.78 11.50
N LYS A 29 -6.64 -4.66 11.21
CA LYS A 29 -8.06 -4.34 11.38
C LYS A 29 -8.43 -3.97 12.83
N ARG A 30 -7.71 -4.50 13.82
CA ARG A 30 -7.94 -4.22 15.25
C ARG A 30 -7.25 -2.93 15.69
N HIS A 31 -6.07 -2.66 15.13
CA HIS A 31 -5.28 -1.46 15.40
C HIS A 31 -5.10 -0.68 14.10
N SER A 32 -6.17 0.01 13.69
CA SER A 32 -6.25 0.64 12.37
C SER A 32 -5.75 2.08 12.32
N GLN A 33 -5.33 2.68 13.44
CA GLN A 33 -4.90 4.07 13.46
C GLN A 33 -3.72 4.32 14.37
N VAL A 34 -2.85 5.25 13.96
CA VAL A 34 -1.70 5.73 14.73
C VAL A 34 -1.55 7.23 14.50
N SER A 35 -1.18 7.97 15.54
CA SER A 35 -0.85 9.39 15.42
C SER A 35 0.67 9.53 15.24
N LEU A 36 1.11 10.16 14.15
CA LEU A 36 2.52 10.46 13.93
C LEU A 36 3.02 11.49 14.93
N THR A 37 2.19 12.46 15.28
CA THR A 37 2.52 13.50 16.27
C THR A 37 2.82 12.92 17.64
N LYS A 38 2.07 11.89 18.08
CA LYS A 38 2.36 11.20 19.35
C LYS A 38 3.65 10.38 19.33
N GLN A 39 4.14 10.03 18.14
CA GLN A 39 5.40 9.30 17.95
C GLN A 39 6.58 10.26 17.71
N GLY A 40 6.38 11.59 17.72
CA GLY A 40 7.41 12.57 17.37
C GLY A 40 7.86 12.48 15.91
N ALA A 41 6.96 12.00 15.03
CA ALA A 41 7.18 11.63 13.64
C ALA A 41 6.51 12.60 12.64
N GLU A 42 6.13 13.79 13.09
CA GLU A 42 5.37 14.79 12.34
C GLU A 42 6.21 15.78 11.54
N THR A 43 7.54 15.65 11.54
CA THR A 43 8.47 16.54 10.84
C THR A 43 9.29 15.79 9.79
N GLY A 44 9.85 16.53 8.85
CA GLY A 44 10.66 16.03 7.75
C GLY A 44 9.85 15.36 6.64
N ASN A 45 10.53 14.51 5.87
CA ASN A 45 9.91 13.78 4.77
C ASN A 45 9.39 12.42 5.24
N LEU A 46 8.11 12.18 5.01
CA LEU A 46 7.48 10.87 5.12
C LEU A 46 7.62 10.15 3.77
N ARG A 47 8.30 9.02 3.77
CA ARG A 47 8.47 8.17 2.58
C ARG A 47 7.48 7.01 2.64
N ILE A 48 6.63 6.90 1.64
CA ILE A 48 5.63 5.83 1.50
C ILE A 48 6.06 4.95 0.35
N ASN A 49 6.44 3.71 0.65
CA ASN A 49 6.94 2.77 -0.34
C ASN A 49 5.95 1.63 -0.54
N LEU A 50 5.70 1.30 -1.80
CA LEU A 50 4.99 0.08 -2.20
C LEU A 50 6.03 -0.98 -2.55
N THR A 51 5.96 -2.13 -1.91
CA THR A 51 6.71 -3.32 -2.32
C THR A 51 5.72 -4.45 -2.60
N TRP A 52 5.91 -5.18 -3.69
CA TRP A 52 5.06 -6.32 -4.01
C TRP A 52 5.83 -7.50 -4.60
N ARG A 53 5.26 -8.69 -4.43
CA ARG A 53 5.76 -9.94 -5.01
C ARG A 53 4.61 -10.82 -5.48
N MET A 54 4.82 -11.58 -6.56
CA MET A 54 3.87 -12.60 -7.00
C MET A 54 3.77 -13.73 -5.96
N ARG A 55 2.57 -14.24 -5.73
CA ARG A 55 2.33 -15.46 -4.93
C ARG A 55 2.87 -16.64 -5.71
N SER A 56 3.76 -17.40 -5.08
CA SER A 56 4.44 -18.56 -5.65
C SER A 56 3.50 -19.71 -6.05
N SER A 57 2.21 -19.64 -5.73
CA SER A 57 1.18 -20.58 -6.20
C SER A 57 0.92 -20.50 -7.71
N ASP A 58 1.13 -19.32 -8.32
CA ASP A 58 0.95 -19.09 -9.76
C ASP A 58 2.26 -19.25 -10.54
N ILE A 59 3.40 -19.26 -9.84
CA ILE A 59 4.70 -19.62 -10.41
C ILE A 59 4.79 -21.13 -10.23
N GLY A 60 4.25 -21.88 -11.20
CA GLY A 60 4.13 -23.35 -11.17
C GLY A 60 5.30 -24.04 -10.44
N GLY A 61 5.11 -24.31 -9.14
CA GLY A 61 6.02 -25.14 -8.39
C GLY A 61 5.98 -26.55 -8.97
N PRO A 62 7.08 -27.33 -8.90
CA PRO A 62 7.08 -28.69 -9.40
C PRO A 62 5.96 -29.44 -8.68
N GLN A 63 4.93 -29.82 -9.43
CA GLN A 63 3.86 -30.68 -8.96
C GLN A 63 4.56 -31.94 -8.45
N ARG A 64 4.66 -32.10 -7.13
CA ARG A 64 5.10 -33.36 -6.53
C ARG A 64 4.02 -34.39 -6.81
N GLU A 65 4.03 -34.94 -8.03
CA GLU A 65 3.24 -36.10 -8.40
C GLU A 65 3.59 -37.22 -7.42
N SER A 66 2.56 -37.74 -6.75
CA SER A 66 2.72 -38.82 -5.78
C SER A 66 3.25 -40.07 -6.48
N LEU A 67 4.52 -40.40 -6.23
CA LEU A 67 5.20 -41.59 -6.77
C LEU A 67 4.55 -42.92 -6.32
N LEU A 68 3.64 -42.88 -5.34
CA LEU A 68 2.88 -44.05 -4.88
C LEU A 68 1.80 -44.50 -5.88
N ARG A 69 1.33 -43.63 -6.77
CA ARG A 69 0.25 -43.96 -7.71
C ARG A 69 0.71 -44.47 -9.08
N HIS A 70 1.96 -44.23 -9.47
CA HIS A 70 2.46 -44.59 -10.81
C HIS A 70 3.95 -45.02 -10.81
N PRO A 71 4.29 -46.26 -10.38
CA PRO A 71 5.68 -46.70 -10.23
C PRO A 71 6.47 -46.79 -11.55
N PHE A 72 5.79 -46.89 -12.70
CA PHE A 72 6.44 -46.99 -14.02
C PHE A 72 6.70 -45.64 -14.71
N LYS A 73 6.31 -44.51 -14.11
CA LYS A 73 6.56 -43.17 -14.68
C LYS A 73 7.95 -42.61 -14.35
N ALA A 74 8.70 -43.25 -13.43
CA ALA A 74 10.04 -42.84 -13.01
C ALA A 74 11.14 -43.03 -14.10
N LEU A 75 10.82 -43.73 -15.19
CA LEU A 75 11.75 -44.00 -16.30
C LEU A 75 11.46 -43.17 -17.55
N LYS A 76 10.47 -42.26 -17.52
CA LYS A 76 10.23 -41.35 -18.62
C LYS A 76 11.10 -40.11 -18.43
N PRO A 77 11.97 -39.74 -19.39
CA PRO A 77 12.67 -38.46 -19.33
C PRO A 77 11.63 -37.34 -19.23
N PRO A 78 11.86 -36.30 -18.41
CA PRO A 78 10.91 -35.21 -18.28
C PRO A 78 10.65 -34.64 -19.67
N GLU A 79 9.39 -34.68 -20.11
CA GLU A 79 8.98 -33.94 -21.30
C GLU A 79 9.36 -32.48 -21.05
N VAL A 80 10.30 -31.97 -21.83
CA VAL A 80 10.64 -30.54 -21.83
C VAL A 80 9.48 -29.83 -22.50
N MET A 81 8.35 -29.76 -21.79
CA MET A 81 7.25 -28.88 -22.11
C MET A 81 7.83 -27.48 -21.93
N GLY A 82 8.02 -26.75 -23.03
CA GLY A 82 8.43 -25.36 -22.99
C GLY A 82 7.41 -24.57 -22.16
N HIS A 83 7.67 -24.41 -20.87
CA HIS A 83 6.87 -23.64 -19.93
C HIS A 83 7.01 -22.15 -20.27
N SER A 84 6.44 -21.73 -21.39
CA SER A 84 6.02 -20.35 -21.59
C SER A 84 4.63 -20.17 -20.96
N GLN A 85 4.49 -20.49 -19.68
CA GLN A 85 3.41 -19.85 -18.94
C GLN A 85 3.78 -18.37 -18.93
N SER A 86 3.08 -17.60 -19.76
CA SER A 86 3.18 -16.16 -19.83
C SER A 86 3.11 -15.63 -18.40
N MET A 87 4.27 -15.26 -17.85
CA MET A 87 4.35 -14.59 -16.57
C MET A 87 3.46 -13.37 -16.72
N VAL A 88 2.28 -13.40 -16.09
CA VAL A 88 1.36 -12.27 -16.13
C VAL A 88 2.11 -11.16 -15.42
N ASN A 89 2.64 -10.22 -16.21
CA ASN A 89 3.37 -9.09 -15.68
C ASN A 89 2.32 -8.22 -14.97
N VAL A 90 2.29 -8.32 -13.65
CA VAL A 90 1.48 -7.44 -12.83
C VAL A 90 2.25 -6.14 -12.71
N ASP A 91 1.59 -5.01 -12.99
CA ASP A 91 2.12 -3.68 -12.74
C ASP A 91 1.22 -3.02 -11.68
N LEU A 92 1.73 -2.95 -10.43
CA LEU A 92 1.06 -2.22 -9.36
C LEU A 92 1.65 -0.81 -9.27
N ASP A 93 0.79 0.17 -9.48
CA ASP A 93 1.10 1.59 -9.37
C ASP A 93 0.59 2.16 -8.04
N LEU A 94 1.32 3.13 -7.52
CA LEU A 94 1.01 3.92 -6.34
C LEU A 94 0.48 5.29 -6.76
N GLY A 95 -0.55 5.76 -6.06
CA GLY A 95 -1.12 7.08 -6.25
C GLY A 95 -1.55 7.71 -4.93
N CYS A 96 -1.73 9.02 -4.96
CA CYS A 96 -2.19 9.78 -3.80
C CYS A 96 -3.19 10.85 -4.23
N LEU A 97 -4.39 10.83 -3.66
CA LEU A 97 -5.30 11.98 -3.72
C LEU A 97 -4.91 12.94 -2.59
N TYR A 98 -4.76 14.22 -2.91
CA TYR A 98 -4.45 15.25 -1.93
C TYR A 98 -5.58 16.27 -1.82
N GLU A 99 -5.75 16.79 -0.61
CA GLU A 99 -6.56 17.97 -0.32
C GLU A 99 -5.75 18.86 0.62
N LEU A 100 -5.55 20.11 0.22
CA LEU A 100 -4.87 21.14 1.01
C LEU A 100 -5.90 21.93 1.83
N GLN A 101 -5.44 22.65 2.85
CA GLN A 101 -6.31 23.44 3.72
C GLN A 101 -6.98 24.62 3.00
N ASP A 102 -6.38 25.11 1.91
CA ASP A 102 -6.96 26.15 1.05
C ASP A 102 -8.11 25.62 0.15
N GLY A 103 -8.37 24.30 0.19
CA GLY A 103 -9.38 23.63 -0.63
C GLY A 103 -8.87 23.12 -1.97
N THR A 104 -7.59 23.35 -2.32
CA THR A 104 -6.97 22.80 -3.52
C THR A 104 -6.89 21.29 -3.41
N LYS A 105 -7.36 20.61 -4.46
CA LYS A 105 -7.41 19.14 -4.53
C LYS A 105 -6.83 18.66 -5.84
N GLY A 106 -6.32 17.44 -5.82
CA GLY A 106 -5.85 16.78 -7.02
C GLY A 106 -5.36 15.38 -6.75
N VAL A 107 -4.62 14.84 -7.72
CA VAL A 107 -4.02 13.51 -7.67
C VAL A 107 -2.55 13.59 -8.06
N VAL A 108 -1.73 12.84 -7.34
CA VAL A 108 -0.35 12.51 -7.71
C VAL A 108 -0.35 11.04 -8.13
N GLN A 109 0.02 10.76 -9.38
CA GLN A 109 0.07 9.43 -9.96
C GLN A 109 0.88 9.40 -11.27
N PRO A 110 1.42 8.23 -11.67
CA PRO A 110 2.07 8.07 -12.98
C PRO A 110 1.09 8.35 -14.15
N LEU A 111 -0.18 7.99 -13.98
CA LEU A 111 -1.20 8.13 -15.01
C LEU A 111 -1.54 9.61 -15.28
N GLY A 112 -1.16 10.10 -16.47
CA GLY A 112 -1.29 11.52 -16.81
C GLY A 112 -0.10 12.38 -16.41
N GLY A 113 0.98 11.79 -15.88
CA GLY A 113 2.24 12.49 -15.62
C GLY A 113 2.21 13.44 -14.42
N TYR A 114 1.30 13.22 -13.47
CA TYR A 114 1.16 14.07 -12.28
C TYR A 114 2.07 13.58 -11.16
N PHE A 115 3.37 13.92 -11.23
CA PHE A 115 4.34 13.47 -10.23
C PHE A 115 4.40 14.34 -8.97
N GLY A 116 3.90 15.58 -9.02
CA GLY A 116 3.93 16.52 -7.88
C GLY A 116 5.33 17.00 -7.49
N ASP A 117 5.42 17.73 -6.38
CA ASP A 117 6.66 18.30 -5.83
C ASP A 117 6.62 18.26 -4.30
N VAL A 118 7.79 18.10 -3.66
CA VAL A 118 7.97 18.14 -2.20
C VAL A 118 8.20 19.56 -1.67
N ASN A 119 8.71 20.46 -2.51
CA ASN A 119 9.08 21.83 -2.13
C ASN A 119 8.01 22.87 -2.52
N ALA A 120 7.00 22.46 -3.29
CA ALA A 120 5.88 23.29 -3.69
C ALA A 120 4.57 22.51 -3.49
N PRO A 121 3.41 23.18 -3.34
CA PRO A 121 2.11 22.50 -3.35
C PRO A 121 2.02 21.51 -4.53
N PRO A 122 1.68 20.22 -4.29
CA PRO A 122 0.96 19.69 -3.13
C PRO A 122 1.82 19.19 -1.96
N TYR A 123 3.14 19.41 -1.95
CA TYR A 123 4.10 18.85 -0.96
C TYR A 123 4.14 17.31 -0.96
N VAL A 124 3.68 16.72 -2.06
CA VAL A 124 3.64 15.28 -2.30
C VAL A 124 4.29 15.03 -3.66
N LYS A 125 5.29 14.15 -3.70
CA LYS A 125 6.00 13.78 -4.92
C LYS A 125 6.06 12.28 -5.08
N LEU A 126 5.78 11.79 -6.28
CA LEU A 126 6.01 10.41 -6.69
C LEU A 126 7.36 10.30 -7.39
N SER A 127 8.19 9.32 -7.02
CA SER A 127 9.51 9.08 -7.60
C SER A 127 9.48 8.62 -9.05
N GLY A 128 8.35 8.05 -9.49
CA GLY A 128 8.29 7.24 -10.71
C GLY A 128 8.93 5.86 -10.51
N ASP A 129 8.78 5.01 -11.53
CA ASP A 129 9.34 3.65 -11.64
C ASP A 129 10.87 3.70 -11.76
N ASP A 130 11.56 4.03 -10.67
CA ASP A 130 13.01 3.96 -10.59
C ASP A 130 13.46 2.80 -9.70
N ARG A 131 14.19 1.90 -10.35
CA ARG A 131 14.44 0.49 -10.00
C ARG A 131 15.83 0.31 -9.42
N PHE A 132 16.18 1.10 -8.40
CA PHE A 132 17.41 0.87 -7.67
C PHE A 132 17.29 -0.38 -6.77
N GLY A 133 17.44 -1.55 -7.40
CA GLY A 133 17.91 -2.78 -6.75
C GLY A 133 16.84 -3.61 -6.02
N SER A 134 16.02 -4.33 -6.79
CA SER A 134 15.17 -5.47 -6.39
C SER A 134 13.79 -5.18 -5.79
N ALA A 135 12.82 -5.99 -6.25
CA ALA A 135 11.36 -5.90 -6.15
C ALA A 135 10.77 -4.56 -6.64
N SER A 136 10.10 -4.62 -7.79
CA SER A 136 9.30 -3.57 -8.42
C SER A 136 8.45 -2.79 -7.41
N GLY A 137 8.89 -1.59 -7.05
CA GLY A 137 8.22 -0.77 -6.05
C GLY A 137 8.24 0.71 -6.42
N GLU A 138 7.14 1.41 -6.16
CA GLU A 138 7.02 2.85 -6.32
C GLU A 138 7.08 3.55 -4.97
N THR A 139 7.58 4.80 -4.95
CA THR A 139 7.74 5.57 -3.71
C THR A 139 7.12 6.96 -3.82
N ILE A 140 6.29 7.32 -2.84
CA ILE A 140 5.79 8.68 -2.62
C ILE A 140 6.55 9.32 -1.47
N TYR A 141 6.92 10.59 -1.63
CA TYR A 141 7.48 11.44 -0.60
C TYR A 141 6.44 12.51 -0.24
N VAL A 142 6.18 12.66 1.05
CA VAL A 142 5.31 13.71 1.60
C VAL A 142 6.15 14.58 2.53
N ASN A 143 6.20 15.88 2.27
CA ASN A 143 6.90 16.80 3.14
C ASN A 143 5.98 17.23 4.31
N LEU A 144 6.23 16.65 5.50
CA LEU A 144 5.45 16.94 6.71
C LEU A 144 5.88 18.24 7.39
N ASP A 145 6.98 18.88 6.99
CA ASP A 145 7.30 20.24 7.46
C ASP A 145 6.23 21.24 7.00
N HIS A 146 5.53 20.94 5.90
CA HIS A 146 4.35 21.67 5.42
C HIS A 146 3.01 21.01 5.81
N ARG A 147 2.99 20.18 6.87
CA ARG A 147 1.76 19.50 7.34
C ARG A 147 0.59 20.44 7.60
N GLU A 148 0.86 21.69 7.99
CA GLU A 148 -0.19 22.69 8.24
C GLU A 148 -0.95 23.06 6.97
N ALA A 149 -0.33 22.95 5.79
CA ALA A 149 -0.99 23.18 4.50
C ALA A 149 -1.79 21.94 4.03
N ILE A 150 -1.49 20.75 4.55
CA ILE A 150 -2.10 19.50 4.14
C ILE A 150 -3.33 19.22 5.02
N LYS A 151 -4.50 19.03 4.40
CA LYS A 151 -5.73 18.67 5.11
C LYS A 151 -5.88 17.15 5.20
N ARG A 152 -5.82 16.46 4.07
CA ARG A 152 -5.85 14.99 4.00
C ARG A 152 -5.20 14.45 2.73
N LEU A 153 -4.60 13.28 2.85
CA LEU A 153 -3.98 12.51 1.77
C LEU A 153 -4.55 11.09 1.79
N LEU A 154 -5.08 10.62 0.67
CA LEU A 154 -5.48 9.23 0.49
C LEU A 154 -4.48 8.54 -0.42
N VAL A 155 -3.69 7.63 0.14
CA VAL A 155 -2.77 6.80 -0.63
C VAL A 155 -3.51 5.54 -1.08
N PHE A 156 -3.41 5.25 -2.38
CA PHE A 156 -4.05 4.12 -3.01
C PHE A 156 -3.10 3.40 -3.95
N VAL A 157 -3.36 2.11 -4.15
CA VAL A 157 -2.64 1.25 -5.10
C VAL A 157 -3.64 0.81 -6.16
N TYR A 158 -3.23 0.79 -7.42
CA TYR A 158 -4.09 0.39 -8.53
C TYR A 158 -3.31 -0.39 -9.59
N ILE A 159 -4.05 -1.15 -10.41
CA ILE A 159 -3.47 -1.98 -11.48
C ILE A 159 -3.89 -1.38 -12.83
N TYR A 160 -2.93 -0.95 -13.66
CA TYR A 160 -3.26 -0.39 -14.98
C TYR A 160 -3.72 -1.46 -15.99
N ASP A 161 -3.06 -2.62 -16.02
CA ASP A 161 -3.23 -3.65 -17.07
C ASP A 161 -4.52 -4.49 -16.95
N GLN A 162 -5.53 -4.01 -16.22
CA GLN A 162 -6.87 -4.61 -16.00
C GLN A 162 -6.88 -6.05 -15.49
N THR A 163 -5.70 -6.58 -15.18
CA THR A 163 -5.49 -7.97 -14.83
C THR A 163 -5.60 -8.09 -13.33
N PRO A 164 -6.59 -8.82 -12.78
CA PRO A 164 -6.79 -8.82 -11.34
C PRO A 164 -5.57 -9.40 -10.62
N ALA A 165 -4.90 -8.57 -9.84
CA ALA A 165 -3.60 -8.91 -9.28
C ALA A 165 -3.60 -9.01 -7.76
N PHE A 166 -4.52 -8.32 -7.06
CA PHE A 166 -4.52 -8.31 -5.59
C PHE A 166 -4.70 -9.71 -4.95
N ASP A 167 -5.40 -10.65 -5.60
CA ASP A 167 -5.48 -12.04 -5.11
C ASP A 167 -4.17 -12.83 -5.36
N ARG A 168 -3.37 -12.40 -6.33
CA ARG A 168 -2.16 -13.08 -6.81
C ARG A 168 -0.86 -12.45 -6.36
N THR A 169 -0.89 -11.26 -5.78
CA THR A 169 0.28 -10.56 -5.24
C THR A 169 0.22 -10.44 -3.72
N HIS A 170 1.36 -10.53 -3.07
CA HIS A 170 1.54 -9.94 -1.73
C HIS A 170 2.10 -8.54 -1.91
N ALA A 171 1.27 -7.54 -1.64
CA ALA A 171 1.67 -6.14 -1.63
C ALA A 171 1.72 -5.63 -0.18
N ILE A 172 2.74 -4.84 0.13
CA ILE A 172 2.93 -4.19 1.42
C ILE A 172 3.21 -2.72 1.13
N VAL A 173 2.49 -1.85 1.83
CA VAL A 173 2.79 -0.42 1.83
C VAL A 173 3.41 -0.07 3.17
N THR A 174 4.61 0.50 3.11
CA THR A 174 5.40 0.86 4.28
C THR A 174 5.62 2.36 4.32
N LEU A 175 5.25 2.98 5.44
CA LEU A 175 5.50 4.38 5.74
C LEU A 175 6.77 4.47 6.59
N TYR A 176 7.72 5.24 6.11
CA TYR A 176 8.98 5.56 6.77
C TYR A 176 8.93 7.05 7.17
N PRO A 177 8.51 7.36 8.40
CA PRO A 177 8.64 8.71 8.92
C PRO A 177 10.13 9.06 9.11
N SER A 178 10.45 10.36 9.14
CA SER A 178 11.83 10.82 9.38
C SER A 178 12.31 10.51 10.80
N ASN A 179 11.39 10.40 11.75
CA ASN A 179 11.65 10.00 13.12
C ASN A 179 10.58 9.01 13.58
N GLY A 180 10.91 8.12 14.51
CA GLY A 180 10.00 7.11 15.05
C GLY A 180 9.94 5.80 14.24
N PRO A 181 9.06 4.87 14.64
CA PRO A 181 8.96 3.54 14.04
C PRO A 181 8.34 3.61 12.64
N ARG A 182 8.75 2.69 11.75
CA ARG A 182 8.11 2.54 10.45
C ARG A 182 6.72 1.92 10.61
N ILE A 183 5.79 2.25 9.73
CA ILE A 183 4.42 1.70 9.78
C ILE A 183 4.21 0.80 8.57
N GLU A 184 3.86 -0.46 8.81
CA GLU A 184 3.65 -1.46 7.76
C GLU A 184 2.16 -1.78 7.61
N ILE A 185 1.70 -1.83 6.36
CA ILE A 185 0.30 -2.10 6.01
C ILE A 185 0.27 -3.19 4.95
N GLY A 186 -0.08 -4.40 5.37
CA GLY A 186 -0.27 -5.55 4.49
C GLY A 186 -1.58 -5.48 3.70
N LEU A 187 -1.50 -5.76 2.39
CA LEU A 187 -2.62 -5.91 1.47
C LEU A 187 -2.90 -7.41 1.22
N ASP A 188 -3.08 -8.18 2.29
CA ASP A 188 -3.21 -9.65 2.20
C ASP A 188 -4.63 -10.13 1.88
N GLU A 189 -5.62 -9.23 1.94
CA GLU A 189 -7.02 -9.55 1.71
C GLU A 189 -7.27 -9.90 0.23
N ARG A 190 -7.95 -11.03 0.00
CA ARG A 190 -8.17 -11.56 -1.34
C ARG A 190 -9.42 -10.96 -1.96
N HIS A 191 -9.22 -10.07 -2.93
CA HIS A 191 -10.29 -9.50 -3.74
C HIS A 191 -10.01 -9.72 -5.23
N PRO A 192 -10.46 -10.84 -5.81
CA PRO A 192 -10.07 -11.27 -7.16
C PRO A 192 -10.63 -10.41 -8.29
N GLN A 193 -11.55 -9.49 -8.00
CA GLN A 193 -12.12 -8.57 -8.98
C GLN A 193 -11.72 -7.11 -8.72
N ALA A 194 -11.05 -6.82 -7.60
CA ALA A 194 -10.65 -5.45 -7.27
C ALA A 194 -9.56 -4.97 -8.22
N ARG A 195 -9.68 -3.71 -8.65
CA ARG A 195 -8.73 -3.03 -9.55
C ARG A 195 -7.92 -1.96 -8.85
N SER A 196 -8.44 -1.44 -7.74
CA SER A 196 -7.73 -0.50 -6.87
C SER A 196 -8.00 -0.80 -5.39
N CYS A 197 -7.11 -0.31 -4.54
CA CYS A 197 -7.25 -0.39 -3.09
C CYS A 197 -6.87 0.94 -2.45
N ALA A 198 -7.77 1.51 -1.66
CA ALA A 198 -7.47 2.60 -0.74
C ALA A 198 -6.69 2.03 0.44
N VAL A 199 -5.41 2.37 0.58
CA VAL A 199 -4.54 1.71 1.56
C VAL A 199 -4.56 2.44 2.89
N VAL A 200 -4.25 3.73 2.86
CA VAL A 200 -4.07 4.55 4.06
C VAL A 200 -4.57 5.96 3.83
N MET A 201 -5.27 6.50 4.83
CA MET A 201 -5.64 7.90 4.92
C MET A 201 -4.72 8.60 5.92
N ILE A 202 -4.12 9.71 5.51
CA ILE A 202 -3.34 10.59 6.37
C ILE A 202 -4.12 11.89 6.51
N GLU A 203 -4.54 12.24 7.72
CA GLU A 203 -5.37 13.44 7.97
C GLU A 203 -4.68 14.34 8.98
N ASN A 204 -4.74 15.65 8.76
CA ASN A 204 -4.35 16.63 9.76
C ASN A 204 -5.60 17.10 10.51
N VAL A 205 -5.76 16.64 11.75
CA VAL A 205 -6.90 16.99 12.61
C VAL A 205 -6.38 17.75 13.82
N LYS A 206 -6.77 19.03 13.96
CA LYS A 206 -6.34 19.91 15.07
C LYS A 206 -4.82 19.99 15.23
N ASN A 207 -4.09 20.07 14.11
CA ASN A 207 -2.63 20.07 14.07
C ASN A 207 -1.97 18.76 14.55
N GLU A 208 -2.71 17.66 14.59
CA GLU A 208 -2.18 16.31 14.78
C GLU A 208 -2.31 15.53 13.48
N VAL A 209 -1.21 14.88 13.07
CA VAL A 209 -1.20 14.04 11.87
C VAL A 209 -1.59 12.61 12.26
N TRP A 210 -2.73 12.16 11.74
CA TRP A 210 -3.29 10.83 11.96
C TRP A 210 -3.13 9.98 10.72
N VAL A 211 -2.66 8.74 10.92
CA VAL A 211 -2.53 7.72 9.88
C VAL A 211 -3.55 6.63 10.17
N ARG A 212 -4.42 6.36 9.20
CA ARG A 212 -5.54 5.41 9.33
C ARG A 212 -5.48 4.37 8.22
N ARG A 213 -5.40 3.10 8.58
CA ARG A 213 -5.53 1.96 7.69
C ARG A 213 -6.96 1.89 7.16
N GLU A 214 -7.09 2.03 5.85
CA GLU A 214 -8.36 1.87 5.15
C GLU A 214 -8.48 0.46 4.57
N VAL A 215 -7.49 0.05 3.77
CA VAL A 215 -7.42 -1.23 3.02
C VAL A 215 -8.80 -1.60 2.44
N LYS A 216 -9.40 -0.64 1.73
CA LYS A 216 -10.69 -0.83 1.06
C LYS A 216 -10.47 -1.10 -0.42
N PHE A 217 -10.85 -2.30 -0.83
CA PHE A 217 -10.76 -2.74 -2.22
C PHE A 217 -11.98 -2.29 -3.02
N VAL A 218 -11.73 -1.77 -4.22
CA VAL A 218 -12.78 -1.28 -5.13
C VAL A 218 -12.62 -1.91 -6.51
N TYR A 219 -13.76 -2.14 -7.17
CA TYR A 219 -13.82 -2.70 -8.51
C TYR A 219 -13.47 -1.67 -9.62
N GLY A 220 -13.44 -0.39 -9.26
CA GLY A 220 -13.08 0.72 -10.14
C GLY A 220 -11.64 1.21 -9.97
N PHE A 221 -11.38 2.37 -10.59
CA PHE A 221 -10.10 3.08 -10.53
C PHE A 221 -10.18 4.32 -9.64
N GLN A 222 -9.42 5.37 -9.97
CA GLN A 222 -9.34 6.59 -9.17
C GLN A 222 -10.68 7.32 -9.03
N ALA A 223 -11.50 7.32 -10.08
CA ALA A 223 -12.83 7.94 -10.04
C ALA A 223 -13.79 7.27 -9.06
N GLU A 224 -13.61 5.97 -8.77
CA GLU A 224 -14.42 5.26 -7.77
C GLU A 224 -13.92 5.58 -6.35
N LEU A 225 -12.60 5.66 -6.17
CA LEU A 225 -11.99 6.08 -4.90
C LEU A 225 -12.38 7.52 -4.54
N ASP A 226 -12.34 8.43 -5.51
CA ASP A 226 -12.80 9.80 -5.33
C ASP A 226 -14.27 9.84 -4.88
N ARG A 227 -15.16 9.12 -5.57
CA ARG A 227 -16.58 9.04 -5.19
C ARG A 227 -16.78 8.46 -3.80
N LEU A 228 -16.02 7.44 -3.43
CA LEU A 228 -16.11 6.78 -2.12
C LEU A 228 -15.71 7.70 -0.96
N TYR A 229 -14.71 8.55 -1.14
CA TYR A 229 -14.20 9.43 -0.08
C TYR A 229 -14.57 10.92 -0.23
N GLY A 230 -15.29 11.27 -1.30
CA GLY A 230 -15.82 12.61 -1.54
C GLY A 230 -14.74 13.66 -1.78
N TRP A 231 -13.83 13.42 -2.71
CA TRP A 231 -12.86 14.45 -3.14
C TRP A 231 -13.53 15.47 -4.07
N GLY A 232 -14.37 15.00 -5.00
CA GLY A 232 -15.11 15.80 -5.97
C GLY A 232 -14.28 16.22 -7.18
N LEU A 233 -13.32 15.38 -7.62
CA LEU A 233 -12.48 15.67 -8.78
C LEU A 233 -13.19 15.32 -10.09
N GLN A 234 -12.79 16.01 -11.16
CA GLN A 234 -13.23 15.69 -12.52
C GLN A 234 -12.19 14.79 -13.19
N TRP A 235 -12.60 13.60 -13.60
CA TRP A 235 -11.71 12.59 -14.17
C TRP A 235 -11.84 12.53 -15.70
N GLY A 236 -10.71 12.66 -16.39
CA GLY A 236 -10.56 12.37 -17.81
C GLY A 236 -9.91 11.01 -18.06
N ARG A 237 -9.85 10.58 -19.33
CA ARG A 237 -9.03 9.41 -19.72
C ARG A 237 -7.56 9.78 -19.61
N GLY A 238 -6.81 9.04 -18.78
CA GLY A 238 -5.36 9.11 -18.70
C GLY A 238 -4.72 7.91 -19.40
N HIS A 239 -3.48 8.08 -19.87
CA HIS A 239 -2.67 7.01 -20.43
C HIS A 239 -1.28 7.01 -19.77
N LYS A 240 -0.76 5.82 -19.43
CA LYS A 240 0.61 5.67 -18.95
C LYS A 240 1.53 5.63 -20.17
N VAL A 241 2.36 6.66 -20.36
CA VAL A 241 3.42 6.61 -21.38
C VAL A 241 4.48 5.65 -20.85
N LYS A 242 4.63 4.48 -21.49
CA LYS A 242 5.72 3.57 -21.15
C LYS A 242 7.04 4.32 -21.39
N SER A 243 7.80 4.56 -20.32
CA SER A 243 9.16 5.10 -20.45
C SER A 243 9.93 4.19 -21.39
N GLN A 244 10.48 4.74 -22.48
CA GLN A 244 11.35 3.98 -23.37
C GLN A 244 12.59 3.56 -22.59
N ARG A 245 12.89 2.27 -22.68
CA ARG A 245 14.01 1.58 -22.01
C ARG A 245 15.35 2.13 -22.43
#